data_AF-A0A183GCB1-F1
#
_entry.id   AF-A0A183GCB1-F1
#
_cell.length_a   1.000
_cell.length_b   1.000
_cell.length_c   1.000
_cell.angle_alpha   90.00
_cell.angle_beta   90.00
_cell.angle_gamma   90.00
#
_symmetry.space_group_name_H-M   'P 1'
#
loop_
_entity.id
_entity.type
_entity.pdbx_description
1 polymer ?
#
loop_
_entity_poly.entity_id
_entity_poly.type
_entity_poly.pdbx_seq_one_letter_code
_entity_poly.pdbx_strand_id
1 'polypeptide(L)'
;MLSMDGCESKPCQHGGTCLPRFGKKYNCLCPPYRTGDSCETDIDECVIYEGTHAGCQNNGTCVNHDTGFRCDCRAGYHGPLCQYRQSTCSRSIELCGPHGHCIDVDTSEAESTYKCICDWGYRASDDKLNPTCVDVDECLDNPCHPGVDCINLPGKFQCTGCPKGYHGW
;
A
#
# COMPACT_ATOMS: atom_id res chain seq x y z
N MET A 1 -59.78 12.72 -15.79
CA MET A 1 -58.94 13.06 -14.63
C MET A 1 -57.51 13.23 -15.12
N LEU A 2 -56.99 14.45 -15.15
CA LEU A 2 -55.59 14.69 -15.44
C LEU A 2 -54.79 14.28 -14.20
N SER A 3 -53.95 13.26 -14.34
CA SER A 3 -52.95 12.90 -13.34
C SER A 3 -52.01 14.10 -13.20
N MET A 4 -52.07 14.83 -12.08
CA MET A 4 -51.02 15.81 -11.77
C MET A 4 -49.73 15.00 -11.64
N ASP A 5 -48.79 15.22 -12.55
CA ASP A 5 -47.47 14.62 -12.46
C ASP A 5 -46.78 15.21 -11.24
N GLY A 6 -46.77 14.47 -10.13
CA GLY A 6 -46.18 14.91 -8.87
C GLY A 6 -44.67 15.17 -8.96
N CYS A 7 -44.03 14.87 -10.08
CA CYS A 7 -42.64 15.19 -10.34
C CYS A 7 -42.40 16.60 -10.89
N GLU A 8 -43.42 17.33 -11.36
CA GLU A 8 -43.25 18.71 -11.86
C GLU A 8 -42.68 19.67 -10.80
N SER A 9 -43.02 19.46 -9.53
CA SER A 9 -42.51 20.27 -8.42
C SER A 9 -41.09 19.90 -7.99
N LYS A 10 -40.42 18.95 -8.66
CA LYS A 10 -39.09 18.41 -8.32
C LYS A 10 -38.96 18.07 -6.82
N PRO A 11 -39.82 17.19 -6.29
CA PRO A 11 -39.87 16.93 -4.85
C PRO A 11 -38.63 16.20 -4.31
N CYS A 12 -37.95 15.41 -5.14
CA CYS A 12 -36.79 14.62 -4.73
C CYS A 12 -35.53 15.49 -4.62
N GLN A 13 -34.88 15.44 -3.46
CA GLN A 13 -33.70 16.22 -3.12
C GLN A 13 -32.41 15.45 -3.38
N HIS A 14 -31.26 16.14 -3.29
CA HIS A 14 -29.90 15.55 -3.30
C HIS A 14 -29.62 14.55 -4.43
N GLY A 15 -30.14 14.82 -5.64
CA GLY A 15 -29.95 13.95 -6.80
C GLY A 15 -30.89 12.74 -6.90
N GLY A 16 -31.90 12.66 -6.03
CA GLY A 16 -32.95 11.65 -6.13
C GLY A 16 -33.74 11.72 -7.44
N THR A 17 -34.07 10.57 -8.00
CA THR A 17 -34.86 10.47 -9.25
C THR A 17 -36.34 10.38 -8.94
N CYS A 18 -37.14 11.32 -9.46
CA CYS A 18 -38.58 11.30 -9.27
C CYS A 18 -39.26 10.35 -10.26
N LEU A 19 -40.13 9.48 -9.74
CA LEU A 19 -40.96 8.58 -10.52
C LEU A 19 -42.45 8.87 -10.28
N PRO A 20 -43.25 9.11 -11.33
CA PRO A 20 -44.69 9.23 -11.20
C PRO A 20 -45.28 7.86 -10.80
N ARG A 21 -46.28 7.86 -9.91
CA ARG A 21 -46.88 6.62 -9.38
C ARG A 21 -48.40 6.69 -9.39
N PHE A 22 -49.06 5.72 -10.04
CA PHE A 22 -50.52 5.63 -10.00
C PHE A 22 -51.03 5.44 -8.56
N GLY A 23 -51.96 6.28 -8.11
CA GLY A 23 -52.58 6.23 -6.78
C GLY A 23 -51.79 6.91 -5.64
N LYS A 24 -50.61 7.47 -5.91
CA LYS A 24 -49.91 8.45 -5.03
C LYS A 24 -49.51 9.67 -5.88
N LYS A 25 -48.97 10.74 -5.27
CA LYS A 25 -48.47 11.89 -6.05
C LYS A 25 -47.17 11.58 -6.80
N TYR A 26 -46.17 10.99 -6.12
CA TYR A 26 -44.85 10.65 -6.68
C TYR A 26 -44.15 9.57 -5.82
N ASN A 27 -43.01 9.07 -6.28
CA ASN A 27 -42.05 8.29 -5.50
C ASN A 27 -40.62 8.76 -5.82
N CYS A 28 -39.76 8.88 -4.82
CA CYS A 28 -38.36 9.21 -5.03
C CYS A 28 -37.48 7.96 -4.96
N LEU A 29 -36.62 7.76 -5.97
CA LEU A 29 -35.50 6.84 -5.90
C LEU A 29 -34.28 7.60 -5.39
N CYS A 30 -33.88 7.33 -4.15
CA CYS A 30 -32.77 8.01 -3.53
C CYS A 30 -31.42 7.43 -3.96
N PRO A 31 -30.37 8.27 -4.04
CA PRO A 31 -29.01 7.77 -4.17
C PRO A 31 -28.61 6.93 -2.95
N PRO A 32 -27.53 6.13 -3.04
CA PRO A 32 -27.14 5.18 -1.99
C PRO A 32 -26.89 5.79 -0.60
N TYR A 33 -26.60 7.09 -0.52
CA TYR A 33 -26.28 7.86 0.69
C TYR A 33 -27.45 8.70 1.22
N ARG A 34 -28.67 8.55 0.67
CA ARG A 34 -29.88 9.28 1.12
C ARG A 34 -31.06 8.37 1.35
N THR A 35 -31.93 8.78 2.27
CA THR A 35 -33.20 8.13 2.61
C THR A 35 -34.29 9.16 2.90
N GLY A 36 -35.50 8.69 3.20
CA GLY A 36 -36.69 9.51 3.36
C GLY A 36 -37.55 9.57 2.09
N ASP A 37 -38.77 10.10 2.22
CA ASP A 37 -39.75 10.12 1.13
C ASP A 37 -39.33 11.03 -0.03
N SER A 38 -38.49 12.03 0.26
CA SER A 38 -37.97 13.00 -0.69
C SER A 38 -36.43 13.00 -0.76
N CYS A 39 -35.77 11.96 -0.24
CA CYS A 39 -34.30 11.86 -0.15
C CYS A 39 -33.65 13.00 0.65
N GLU A 40 -34.37 13.50 1.64
CA GLU A 40 -33.97 14.60 2.52
C GLU A 40 -33.01 14.15 3.62
N THR A 41 -33.10 12.89 4.04
CA THR A 41 -32.34 12.36 5.17
C THR A 41 -31.03 11.78 4.69
N ASP A 42 -29.93 12.20 5.30
CA ASP A 42 -28.61 11.60 5.10
C ASP A 42 -28.53 10.22 5.74
N ILE A 43 -27.82 9.29 5.10
CA ILE A 43 -27.52 7.98 5.68
C ILE A 43 -26.16 8.08 6.37
N ASP A 44 -26.11 7.82 7.67
CA ASP A 44 -24.85 7.71 8.39
C ASP A 44 -24.23 6.33 8.15
N GLU A 45 -23.35 6.21 7.15
CA GLU A 45 -22.71 4.93 6.86
C GLU A 45 -21.73 4.49 7.94
N CYS A 46 -21.26 5.40 8.80
CA CYS A 46 -20.42 5.03 9.93
C CYS A 46 -21.19 4.18 10.93
N VAL A 47 -22.47 4.48 11.18
CA VAL A 47 -23.34 3.68 12.05
C VAL A 47 -23.70 2.36 11.38
N ILE A 48 -23.96 2.35 10.08
CA ILE A 48 -24.37 1.13 9.35
C ILE A 48 -23.22 0.12 9.29
N TYR A 49 -21.99 0.59 8.99
CA TYR A 49 -20.85 -0.28 8.76
C TYR A 49 -19.95 -0.47 9.97
N GLU A 50 -20.30 0.12 11.13
CA GLU A 50 -19.54 -0.02 12.38
C GLU A 50 -19.27 -1.50 12.71
N GLY A 51 -18.01 -1.84 12.94
CA GLY A 51 -17.60 -3.20 13.30
C GLY A 51 -17.72 -4.25 12.18
N THR A 52 -18.07 -3.86 10.95
CA THR A 52 -18.17 -4.76 9.79
C THR A 52 -16.96 -4.62 8.86
N HIS A 53 -16.75 -5.60 7.99
CA HIS A 53 -15.67 -5.57 6.99
C HIS A 53 -15.85 -4.49 5.91
N ALA A 54 -17.06 -3.95 5.79
CA ALA A 54 -17.40 -2.84 4.89
C ALA A 54 -17.14 -1.45 5.53
N GLY A 55 -16.84 -1.39 6.83
CA GLY A 55 -16.51 -0.17 7.56
C GLY A 55 -15.01 0.06 7.71
N CYS A 56 -14.64 1.13 8.43
CA CYS A 56 -13.24 1.46 8.69
C CYS A 56 -12.55 0.39 9.54
N GLN A 57 -11.53 -0.23 8.98
CA GLN A 57 -10.76 -1.31 9.60
C GLN A 57 -9.56 -0.77 10.39
N ASN A 58 -8.87 -1.65 11.11
CA ASN A 58 -7.62 -1.36 11.81
C ASN A 58 -7.68 -0.11 12.71
N ASN A 59 -8.84 0.07 13.36
CA ASN A 59 -9.09 1.16 14.28
C ASN A 59 -8.99 2.57 13.64
N GLY A 60 -9.27 2.64 12.32
CA GLY A 60 -9.47 3.90 11.61
C GLY A 60 -10.75 4.62 12.05
N THR A 61 -10.75 5.94 11.97
CA THR A 61 -11.89 6.77 12.36
C THR A 61 -12.82 6.97 11.18
N CYS A 62 -14.07 6.55 11.32
CA CYS A 62 -15.08 6.81 10.30
C CYS A 62 -15.57 8.26 10.37
N VAL A 63 -15.68 8.91 9.21
CA VAL A 63 -16.27 10.23 9.09
C VAL A 63 -17.34 10.22 8.01
N ASN A 64 -18.58 10.41 8.45
CA ASN A 64 -19.75 10.52 7.59
C ASN A 64 -19.75 11.83 6.80
N HIS A 65 -20.27 11.80 5.58
CA HIS A 65 -20.42 12.94 4.70
C HIS A 65 -21.74 12.86 3.92
N ASP A 66 -22.17 13.99 3.35
CA ASP A 66 -23.39 14.11 2.55
C ASP A 66 -23.47 13.21 1.30
N THR A 67 -22.37 12.55 0.92
CA THR A 67 -22.24 11.71 -0.28
C THR A 67 -21.65 10.33 0.02
N GLY A 68 -21.66 9.88 1.28
CA GLY A 68 -21.03 8.63 1.72
C GLY A 68 -20.14 8.85 2.94
N PHE A 69 -19.21 7.94 3.19
CA PHE A 69 -18.24 8.07 4.28
C PHE A 69 -16.80 7.99 3.80
N ARG A 70 -15.87 8.43 4.64
CA ARG A 70 -14.44 8.16 4.51
C ARG A 70 -13.87 7.60 5.80
N CYS A 71 -12.73 6.93 5.68
CA CYS A 71 -11.95 6.49 6.82
C CYS A 71 -10.68 7.32 6.96
N ASP A 72 -10.51 7.96 8.11
CA ASP A 72 -9.26 8.58 8.51
C ASP A 72 -8.39 7.49 9.17
N CYS A 73 -7.40 7.00 8.43
CA CYS A 73 -6.58 5.86 8.85
C CYS A 73 -5.55 6.24 9.90
N ARG A 74 -5.31 5.30 10.84
CA ARG A 74 -4.17 5.41 11.75
C ARG A 74 -2.85 5.28 11.00
N ALA A 75 -1.79 5.84 11.60
CA ALA A 75 -0.43 5.66 11.10
C ALA A 75 -0.13 4.17 10.91
N GLY A 76 0.48 3.82 9.78
CA GLY A 76 0.76 2.43 9.43
C GLY A 76 -0.39 1.71 8.71
N TYR A 77 -1.48 2.39 8.34
CA TYR A 77 -2.57 1.82 7.55
C TYR A 77 -3.01 2.75 6.42
N HIS A 78 -3.52 2.17 5.33
CA HIS A 78 -4.02 2.89 4.18
C HIS A 78 -5.11 2.10 3.43
N GLY A 79 -5.63 2.70 2.35
CA GLY A 79 -6.77 2.19 1.60
C GLY A 79 -8.09 2.86 2.01
N PRO A 80 -9.16 2.73 1.20
CA PRO A 80 -10.42 3.42 1.44
C PRO A 80 -11.08 3.04 2.77
N LEU A 81 -10.80 1.83 3.28
CA LEU A 81 -11.32 1.32 4.55
C LEU A 81 -10.20 1.08 5.56
N CYS A 82 -9.00 1.64 5.35
CA CYS A 82 -7.82 1.38 6.19
C CYS A 82 -7.45 -0.11 6.30
N GLN A 83 -7.81 -0.91 5.30
CA GLN A 83 -7.68 -2.36 5.32
C GLN A 83 -6.25 -2.84 5.06
N TYR A 84 -5.40 -1.99 4.49
CA TYR A 84 -4.02 -2.35 4.16
C TYR A 84 -3.07 -1.80 5.21
N ARG A 85 -2.22 -2.66 5.76
CA ARG A 85 -1.08 -2.23 6.57
C ARG A 85 -0.06 -1.58 5.63
N GLN A 86 0.38 -0.38 5.97
CA GLN A 86 1.50 0.25 5.31
C GLN A 86 2.75 -0.59 5.57
N SER A 87 3.20 -1.29 4.54
CA SER A 87 4.42 -2.08 4.58
C SER A 87 5.61 -1.18 4.85
N THR A 88 6.50 -1.59 5.76
CA THR A 88 7.80 -0.92 5.95
C THR A 88 8.54 -0.87 4.62
N CYS A 89 8.39 -1.91 3.81
CA CYS A 89 9.02 -2.09 2.51
C CYS A 89 8.39 -1.28 1.37
N SER A 90 7.45 -0.37 1.66
CA SER A 90 6.92 0.58 0.67
C SER A 90 8.02 1.43 0.02
N ARG A 91 9.19 1.56 0.67
CA ARG A 91 10.39 2.25 0.16
C ARG A 91 11.59 1.31 0.10
N SER A 92 11.40 0.12 -0.50
CA SER A 92 12.42 -0.95 -0.56
C SER A 92 13.80 -0.47 -1.01
N ILE A 93 13.90 0.35 -2.06
CA ILE A 93 15.19 0.82 -2.60
C ILE A 93 15.93 1.72 -1.60
N GLU A 94 15.21 2.51 -0.81
CA GLU A 94 15.84 3.40 0.17
C GLU A 94 16.32 2.66 1.41
N LEU A 95 15.66 1.55 1.75
CA LEU A 95 16.03 0.70 2.88
C LEU A 95 17.16 -0.26 2.50
N CYS A 96 16.96 -1.05 1.44
CA CYS A 96 17.86 -2.13 1.06
C CYS A 96 18.87 -1.77 -0.03
N GLY A 97 18.78 -0.58 -0.61
CA GLY A 97 19.56 -0.21 -1.80
C GLY A 97 19.00 -0.81 -3.09
N PRO A 98 19.64 -0.53 -4.24
CA PRO A 98 19.20 -1.04 -5.54
C PRO A 98 19.43 -2.56 -5.72
N HIS A 99 20.24 -3.18 -4.87
CA HIS A 99 20.62 -4.59 -4.90
C HIS A 99 19.93 -5.43 -3.82
N GLY A 100 18.77 -4.95 -3.35
CA GLY A 100 18.07 -5.56 -2.25
C GLY A 100 16.55 -5.50 -2.37
N HIS A 101 15.92 -6.62 -2.04
CA HIS A 101 14.47 -6.74 -1.90
C HIS A 101 14.08 -6.73 -0.42
N CYS A 102 13.28 -5.75 -0.03
CA CYS A 102 12.79 -5.62 1.34
C CYS A 102 11.62 -6.57 1.61
N ILE A 103 11.65 -7.23 2.76
CA ILE A 103 10.54 -8.01 3.31
C ILE A 103 10.17 -7.52 4.72
N ASP A 104 8.88 -7.37 5.00
CA ASP A 104 8.41 -7.07 6.36
C ASP A 104 8.67 -8.27 7.27
N VAL A 105 9.05 -8.01 8.52
CA VAL A 105 9.18 -9.05 9.55
C VAL A 105 8.38 -8.68 10.80
N ASP A 106 7.77 -9.70 11.42
CA ASP A 106 7.10 -9.52 12.69
C ASP A 106 8.16 -9.32 13.79
N THR A 107 8.09 -8.19 14.49
CA THR A 107 9.08 -7.71 15.46
C THR A 107 9.05 -8.44 16.80
N SER A 108 8.41 -9.60 16.90
CA SER A 108 8.37 -10.34 18.18
C SER A 108 9.75 -10.83 18.59
N GLU A 109 10.64 -11.08 17.64
CA GLU A 109 12.00 -11.63 17.87
C GLU A 109 13.08 -10.96 17.00
N ALA A 110 12.71 -9.96 16.19
CA ALA A 110 13.60 -9.33 15.21
C ALA A 110 14.08 -7.95 15.69
N GLU A 111 15.37 -7.67 15.53
CA GLU A 111 16.00 -6.38 15.85
C GLU A 111 15.60 -5.25 14.89
N SER A 112 14.85 -5.55 13.82
CA SER A 112 14.30 -4.62 12.85
C SER A 112 12.89 -5.04 12.44
N THR A 113 12.12 -4.09 11.89
CA THR A 113 10.78 -4.30 11.33
C THR A 113 10.81 -4.84 9.89
N TYR A 114 11.99 -4.92 9.27
CA TYR A 114 12.18 -5.46 7.93
C TYR A 114 13.52 -6.20 7.82
N LYS A 115 13.67 -6.95 6.72
CA LYS A 115 14.96 -7.54 6.30
C LYS A 115 15.17 -7.30 4.81
N CYS A 116 16.44 -7.31 4.40
CA CYS A 116 16.82 -7.23 3.00
C CYS A 116 17.31 -8.59 2.50
N ILE A 117 16.68 -9.08 1.43
CA ILE A 117 17.20 -10.18 0.62
C ILE A 117 18.08 -9.55 -0.45
N CYS A 118 19.37 -9.86 -0.44
CA CYS A 118 20.33 -9.25 -1.33
C CYS A 118 20.54 -10.05 -2.61
N ASP A 119 20.83 -9.33 -3.70
CA ASP A 119 21.26 -9.93 -4.96
C ASP A 119 22.58 -10.69 -4.78
N TRP A 120 22.92 -11.55 -5.75
CA TRP A 120 24.19 -12.28 -5.76
C TRP A 120 25.38 -11.32 -5.78
N GLY A 121 26.40 -11.61 -4.95
CA GLY A 121 27.56 -10.73 -4.74
C GLY A 121 27.31 -9.62 -3.71
N TYR A 122 26.13 -9.59 -3.07
CA TYR A 122 25.81 -8.67 -1.98
C TYR A 122 25.43 -9.45 -0.72
N ARG A 123 25.69 -8.86 0.45
CA ARG A 123 25.28 -9.38 1.75
C ARG A 123 24.52 -8.32 2.54
N ALA A 124 23.73 -8.75 3.51
CA ALA A 124 23.17 -7.82 4.49
C ALA A 124 24.31 -7.17 5.30
N SER A 125 24.17 -5.86 5.53
CA SER A 125 25.06 -5.11 6.41
C SER A 125 25.02 -5.62 7.83
N ASP A 126 26.07 -5.32 8.60
CA ASP A 126 26.16 -5.72 10.00
C ASP A 126 25.22 -4.91 10.92
N ASP A 127 24.64 -3.79 10.44
CA ASP A 127 23.55 -3.09 11.11
C ASP A 127 22.26 -3.93 11.04
N LYS A 128 21.84 -4.42 12.21
CA LYS A 128 20.66 -5.27 12.34
C LYS A 128 19.35 -4.49 12.52
N LEU A 129 19.43 -3.21 12.88
CA LEU A 129 18.27 -2.34 13.07
C LEU A 129 17.85 -1.73 11.72
N ASN A 130 18.85 -1.32 10.92
CA ASN A 130 18.66 -0.77 9.58
C ASN A 130 19.50 -1.55 8.56
N PRO A 131 19.16 -2.83 8.30
CA PRO A 131 19.93 -3.64 7.38
C PRO A 131 19.82 -3.09 5.95
N THR A 132 20.93 -3.08 5.22
CA THR A 132 21.00 -2.75 3.80
C THR A 132 21.86 -3.77 3.04
N CYS A 133 21.78 -3.81 1.71
CA CYS A 133 22.62 -4.71 0.93
C CYS A 133 23.94 -4.03 0.56
N VAL A 134 25.04 -4.60 1.03
CA VAL A 134 26.41 -4.14 0.78
C VAL A 134 27.16 -5.13 -0.08
N ASP A 135 28.03 -4.62 -0.93
CA ASP A 135 28.91 -5.40 -1.79
C ASP A 135 29.79 -6.35 -0.96
N VAL A 136 29.94 -7.59 -1.41
CA VAL A 136 30.83 -8.57 -0.77
C VAL A 136 32.22 -8.37 -1.33
N ASP A 137 33.20 -8.10 -0.45
CA ASP A 137 34.61 -8.04 -0.88
C ASP A 137 35.20 -9.45 -0.96
N GLU A 138 35.10 -10.07 -2.14
CA GLU A 138 35.64 -11.42 -2.34
C GLU A 138 37.18 -11.44 -2.36
N CYS A 139 37.85 -10.29 -2.47
CA CYS A 139 39.31 -10.23 -2.45
C CYS A 139 39.90 -10.56 -1.07
N LEU A 140 39.10 -10.50 0.00
CA LEU A 140 39.52 -10.88 1.35
C LEU A 140 39.89 -12.36 1.46
N ASP A 141 39.29 -13.22 0.62
CA ASP A 141 39.57 -14.65 0.60
C ASP A 141 40.77 -15.03 -0.28
N ASN A 142 41.50 -14.03 -0.80
CA ASN A 142 42.62 -14.21 -1.73
C ASN A 142 42.31 -15.17 -2.90
N PRO A 143 41.25 -14.94 -3.68
CA PRO A 143 40.79 -15.88 -4.71
C PRO A 143 41.70 -15.92 -5.95
N CYS A 144 42.60 -14.94 -6.11
CA CYS A 144 43.50 -14.82 -7.24
C CYS A 144 44.80 -15.62 -7.06
N HIS A 145 45.42 -16.00 -8.17
CA HIS A 145 46.72 -16.67 -8.14
C HIS A 145 47.78 -15.78 -7.46
N PRO A 146 48.73 -16.36 -6.69
CA PRO A 146 49.83 -15.60 -6.12
C PRO A 146 50.54 -14.72 -7.15
N GLY A 147 50.75 -13.46 -6.82
CA GLY A 147 51.37 -12.46 -7.70
C GLY A 147 50.41 -11.80 -8.70
N VAL A 148 49.10 -12.06 -8.60
CA VAL A 148 48.05 -11.38 -9.36
C VAL A 148 47.21 -10.53 -8.41
N ASP A 149 47.02 -9.26 -8.76
CA ASP A 149 46.20 -8.34 -7.95
C ASP A 149 44.72 -8.67 -8.10
N CYS A 150 43.98 -8.62 -6.99
CA CYS A 150 42.53 -8.74 -6.94
C CYS A 150 41.88 -7.35 -6.89
N ILE A 151 40.81 -7.15 -7.65
CA ILE A 151 40.00 -5.93 -7.66
C ILE A 151 38.58 -6.31 -7.28
N ASN A 152 38.09 -5.77 -6.15
CA ASN A 152 36.69 -5.90 -5.76
C ASN A 152 35.82 -4.96 -6.61
N LEU A 153 34.71 -5.47 -7.15
CA LEU A 153 33.77 -4.73 -7.99
C LEU A 153 32.34 -4.98 -7.49
N PRO A 154 31.38 -4.09 -7.81
CA PRO A 154 29.98 -4.32 -7.41
C PRO A 154 29.44 -5.67 -7.92
N GLY A 155 29.15 -6.57 -6.98
CA GLY A 155 28.60 -7.91 -7.17
C GLY A 155 29.58 -8.97 -7.66
N LYS A 156 30.89 -8.69 -7.70
CA LYS A 156 31.92 -9.63 -8.18
C LYS A 156 33.33 -9.14 -7.89
N PHE A 157 34.31 -10.03 -7.99
CA PHE A 157 35.72 -9.63 -8.09
C PHE A 157 36.29 -9.87 -9.49
N GLN A 158 37.45 -9.26 -9.75
CA GLN A 158 38.26 -9.53 -10.92
C GLN A 158 39.74 -9.65 -10.53
N CYS A 159 40.37 -10.74 -10.96
CA CYS A 159 41.84 -10.83 -10.94
C CYS A 159 42.40 -10.07 -12.14
N THR A 160 43.45 -9.29 -11.90
CA THR A 160 44.20 -8.63 -12.97
C THR A 160 44.77 -9.65 -13.96
N GLY A 161 45.07 -9.18 -15.17
CA GLY A 161 45.67 -10.04 -16.19
C GLY A 161 47.01 -10.61 -15.72
N CYS A 162 47.34 -11.81 -16.21
CA CYS A 162 48.63 -12.44 -15.96
C CYS A 162 49.78 -11.43 -16.20
N PRO A 163 50.81 -11.41 -15.34
CA PRO A 163 52.04 -10.68 -15.62
C PRO A 163 52.54 -11.05 -17.02
N LYS A 164 53.12 -10.08 -17.75
CA LYS A 164 53.66 -10.31 -19.10
C LYS A 164 54.56 -11.55 -19.09
N GLY A 165 54.20 -12.56 -19.88
CA GLY A 165 54.97 -13.80 -20.02
C GLY A 165 54.27 -15.07 -19.51
N TYR A 166 53.13 -14.96 -18.83
CA TYR A 166 52.33 -16.10 -18.38
C TYR A 166 51.08 -16.28 -19.24
N HIS A 167 50.68 -17.53 -19.52
CA HIS A 167 49.47 -17.88 -20.27
C HIS A 167 48.66 -18.88 -19.44
N GLY A 168 47.37 -18.62 -19.24
CA GLY A 168 46.44 -19.59 -18.64
C GLY A 168 46.12 -20.72 -19.62
N TRP A 169 45.85 -21.91 -19.11
CA TRP A 169 45.43 -23.08 -19.89
C TRP A 169 43.93 -23.04 -20.17
#